data_AF-A0A0Q7LXA0-F1
#
_entry.id   AF-A0A0Q7LXA0-F1
#
_cell.length_a   1.000
_cell.length_b   1.000
_cell.length_c   1.000
_cell.angle_alpha   90.00
_cell.angle_beta   90.00
_cell.angle_gamma   90.00
#
_symmetry.space_group_name_H-M   'P 1'
#
loop_
_entity.id
_entity.type
_entity.pdbx_description
1 polymer ?
#
loop_
_entity_poly.entity_id
_entity_poly.type
_entity_poly.pdbx_seq_one_letter_code
_entity_poly.pdbx_strand_id
1 'polypeptide(L)'
;MSSLSSGLSTTNSNVSSLSSGLSTVTSSVSSLSTGLSTTNSSVSSLSTGLSTTNSNVDSLSTGLSTTNSSVSSLSTGLSTTNSAVGSLSTGLSTTNSNVSSLSTGLSTTNSTVNSLSTGLSTTNSNLDSLSTSVGGAASGLSSLSTSTSTGLSTAMSGIGSLSTTVSSIYNGGTKYFHANSTNTDSNASGQEAVAIGPRTEASGANAFAAGNGAKATADGAVAVGFGAQATGTNAIAIGTGALATGSQAIGANARAGGGGVALGDRADAGGTPLSQAKNVAQGTAIGFGAVVQQTGGVALGANSVASTAAGMVGYVPGSATAEQAAAIRATTGTQGAVSVGDAASNQFRQITGVAAGTADSDATNVAQLKAASAASKASSVQYATNPDGSVNYNQITLGAGEAAGGTRISNVAPGVLPGDAVNLGQLQQVQKQVGDVARIAYSGTAMAFAMSGTYLPTLYPGEKTIGVGLGSYQGYSAVALTFKALSDDGKMSWGAGLTSTGKEWGVNAGIGWKWK
;
A
#
# COMPACT_ATOMS: atom_id res chain seq x y z
N MET A 1 -9.03 -230.46 124.59
CA MET A 1 -8.97 -228.99 124.73
C MET A 1 -8.50 -228.26 123.45
N SER A 2 -8.19 -228.92 122.33
CA SER A 2 -7.69 -228.27 121.11
C SER A 2 -8.71 -227.48 120.28
N SER A 3 -10.02 -227.61 120.52
CA SER A 3 -11.06 -227.01 119.68
C SER A 3 -11.46 -225.57 120.04
N LEU A 4 -11.17 -225.08 121.25
CA LEU A 4 -11.53 -223.70 121.65
C LEU A 4 -10.54 -222.66 121.10
N SER A 5 -9.29 -223.05 120.82
CA SER A 5 -8.26 -222.11 120.36
C SER A 5 -8.45 -221.69 118.90
N SER A 6 -9.01 -222.55 118.05
CA SER A 6 -9.23 -222.23 116.63
C SER A 6 -10.37 -221.24 116.43
N GLY A 7 -11.48 -221.39 117.17
CA GLY A 7 -12.64 -220.49 117.09
C GLY A 7 -12.29 -219.05 117.49
N LEU A 8 -11.51 -218.88 118.55
CA LEU A 8 -11.11 -217.55 119.01
C LEU A 8 -10.18 -216.83 118.00
N SER A 9 -9.32 -217.58 117.29
CA SER A 9 -8.45 -217.00 116.25
C SER A 9 -9.23 -216.46 115.05
N THR A 10 -10.34 -217.10 114.70
CA THR A 10 -11.18 -216.70 113.57
C THR A 10 -11.89 -215.38 113.86
N THR A 11 -12.45 -215.24 115.07
CA THR A 11 -13.09 -213.98 115.51
C THR A 11 -12.10 -212.83 115.54
N ASN A 12 -10.89 -213.06 116.04
CA ASN A 12 -9.87 -212.01 116.08
C ASN A 12 -9.51 -211.52 114.67
N SER A 13 -9.40 -212.43 113.71
CA SER A 13 -9.15 -212.11 112.31
C SER A 13 -10.29 -211.29 111.67
N ASN A 14 -11.55 -211.60 112.02
CA ASN A 14 -12.72 -210.84 111.56
C ASN A 14 -12.78 -209.44 112.16
N VAL A 15 -12.43 -209.28 113.44
CA VAL A 15 -12.35 -207.96 114.10
C VAL A 15 -11.24 -207.11 113.48
N SER A 16 -10.08 -207.70 113.19
CA SER A 16 -9.01 -207.00 112.46
C SER A 16 -9.46 -206.58 111.06
N SER A 17 -10.19 -207.44 110.35
CA SER A 17 -10.73 -207.11 109.02
C SER A 17 -11.75 -205.97 109.09
N LEU A 18 -12.66 -206.00 110.06
CA LEU A 18 -13.65 -204.93 110.25
C LEU A 18 -12.99 -203.60 110.66
N SER A 19 -11.96 -203.65 111.51
CA SER A 19 -11.15 -202.49 111.89
C SER A 19 -10.50 -201.85 110.66
N SER A 20 -9.89 -202.66 109.78
CA SER A 20 -9.31 -202.17 108.53
C SER A 20 -10.34 -201.63 107.54
N GLY A 21 -11.53 -202.26 107.46
CA GLY A 21 -12.64 -201.76 106.66
C GLY A 21 -13.13 -200.40 107.14
N LEU A 22 -13.31 -200.23 108.46
CA LEU A 22 -13.73 -198.97 109.06
C LEU A 22 -12.68 -197.87 108.86
N SER A 23 -11.38 -198.19 108.96
CA SER A 23 -10.32 -197.21 108.68
C SER A 23 -10.37 -196.73 107.22
N THR A 24 -10.68 -197.62 106.28
CA THR A 24 -10.81 -197.29 104.85
C THR A 24 -12.01 -196.38 104.58
N VAL A 25 -13.14 -196.62 105.25
CA VAL A 25 -14.32 -195.74 105.17
C VAL A 25 -14.00 -194.34 105.72
N THR A 26 -13.36 -194.27 106.89
CA THR A 26 -12.92 -192.99 107.48
C THR A 26 -12.02 -192.23 106.51
N SER A 27 -11.07 -192.92 105.88
CA SER A 27 -10.17 -192.34 104.88
C SER A 27 -10.93 -191.77 103.67
N SER A 28 -11.98 -192.47 103.22
CA SER A 28 -12.81 -192.06 102.08
C SER A 28 -13.67 -190.84 102.41
N VAL A 29 -14.24 -190.78 103.61
CA VAL A 29 -14.99 -189.61 104.10
C VAL A 29 -14.07 -188.39 104.24
N SER A 30 -12.86 -188.57 104.77
CA SER A 30 -11.86 -187.50 104.82
C SER A 30 -11.46 -187.01 103.42
N SER A 31 -11.33 -187.92 102.46
CA SER A 31 -11.03 -187.59 101.05
C SER A 31 -12.21 -186.84 100.38
N LEU A 32 -13.44 -187.21 100.70
CA LEU A 32 -14.63 -186.54 100.17
C LEU A 32 -14.81 -185.13 100.78
N SER A 33 -14.54 -184.97 102.07
CA SER A 33 -14.52 -183.69 102.78
C SER A 33 -13.51 -182.71 102.17
N THR A 34 -12.30 -183.21 101.89
CA THR A 34 -11.27 -182.42 101.21
C THR A 34 -11.70 -182.07 99.79
N GLY A 35 -12.23 -183.04 99.02
CA GLY A 35 -12.79 -182.82 97.68
C GLY A 35 -13.89 -181.75 97.64
N LEU A 36 -14.85 -181.82 98.58
CA LEU A 36 -15.94 -180.85 98.69
C LEU A 36 -15.44 -179.45 99.05
N SER A 37 -14.43 -179.35 99.92
CA SER A 37 -13.80 -178.07 100.26
C SER A 37 -13.15 -177.42 99.04
N THR A 38 -12.44 -178.18 98.20
CA THR A 38 -11.88 -177.69 96.93
C THR A 38 -12.94 -177.20 95.94
N THR A 39 -14.07 -177.90 95.83
CA THR A 39 -15.19 -177.47 94.98
C THR A 39 -15.77 -176.14 95.48
N ASN A 40 -15.97 -176.00 96.79
CA ASN A 40 -16.47 -174.76 97.38
C ASN A 40 -15.53 -173.58 97.13
N SER A 41 -14.21 -173.79 97.31
CA SER A 41 -13.20 -172.79 96.96
C SER A 41 -13.25 -172.40 95.49
N SER A 42 -13.45 -173.36 94.57
CA SER A 42 -13.55 -173.10 93.12
C SER A 42 -14.77 -172.26 92.75
N VAL A 43 -15.93 -172.54 93.37
CA VAL A 43 -17.16 -171.76 93.17
C VAL A 43 -17.01 -170.33 93.71
N SER A 44 -16.40 -170.17 94.88
CA SER A 44 -16.07 -168.84 95.41
C SER A 44 -15.15 -168.07 94.46
N SER A 45 -14.09 -168.70 93.94
CA SER A 45 -13.21 -168.07 92.94
C SER A 45 -13.95 -167.68 91.66
N LEU A 46 -14.86 -168.52 91.17
CA LEU A 46 -15.64 -168.22 89.96
C LEU A 46 -16.60 -167.03 90.17
N SER A 47 -17.25 -166.95 91.34
CA SER A 47 -18.10 -165.82 91.72
C SER A 47 -17.31 -164.51 91.77
N THR A 48 -16.10 -164.55 92.34
CA THR A 48 -15.21 -163.39 92.33
C THR A 48 -14.80 -163.00 90.91
N GLY A 49 -14.46 -163.97 90.04
CA GLY A 49 -14.09 -163.70 88.64
C GLY A 49 -15.25 -163.14 87.80
N LEU A 50 -16.48 -163.62 88.03
CA LEU A 50 -17.67 -163.10 87.38
C LEU A 50 -17.99 -161.67 87.83
N SER A 51 -17.84 -161.38 89.12
CA SER A 51 -17.99 -160.02 89.66
C SER A 51 -16.99 -159.04 89.04
N THR A 52 -15.71 -159.45 88.91
CA THR A 52 -14.69 -158.65 88.21
C THR A 52 -15.06 -158.40 86.74
N THR A 53 -15.59 -159.42 86.05
CA THR A 53 -16.02 -159.28 84.65
C THR A 53 -17.16 -158.26 84.53
N ASN A 54 -18.14 -158.29 85.44
CA ASN A 54 -19.23 -157.32 85.44
C ASN A 54 -18.71 -155.89 85.67
N SER A 55 -17.81 -155.69 86.64
CA SER A 55 -17.17 -154.40 86.88
C SER A 55 -16.39 -153.89 85.66
N ASN A 56 -15.75 -154.77 84.89
CA ASN A 56 -15.06 -154.41 83.64
C ASN A 56 -16.05 -153.98 82.54
N VAL A 57 -17.20 -154.66 82.41
CA VAL A 57 -18.25 -154.29 81.45
C VAL A 57 -18.86 -152.93 81.81
N ASP A 58 -19.16 -152.69 83.08
CA ASP A 58 -19.66 -151.40 83.57
C ASP A 58 -18.64 -150.27 83.29
N SER A 59 -17.35 -150.54 83.53
CA SER A 59 -16.26 -149.61 83.22
C SER A 59 -16.14 -149.32 81.72
N LEU A 60 -16.34 -150.32 80.86
CA LEU A 60 -16.31 -150.14 79.42
C LEU A 60 -17.52 -149.36 78.90
N SER A 61 -18.70 -149.60 79.44
CA SER A 61 -19.94 -148.88 79.11
C SER A 61 -19.83 -147.39 79.46
N THR A 62 -19.29 -147.08 80.64
CA THR A 62 -19.00 -145.71 81.06
C THR A 62 -17.92 -145.06 80.19
N GLY A 63 -16.86 -145.80 79.83
CA GLY A 63 -15.83 -145.34 78.88
C GLY A 63 -16.37 -145.04 77.47
N LEU A 64 -17.26 -145.89 76.95
CA LEU A 64 -17.90 -145.70 75.66
C LEU A 64 -18.86 -144.50 75.66
N SER A 65 -19.64 -144.33 76.74
CA SER A 65 -20.52 -143.16 76.92
C SER A 65 -19.74 -141.85 76.96
N THR A 66 -18.58 -141.86 77.61
CA THR A 66 -17.64 -140.72 77.63
C THR A 66 -17.12 -140.43 76.22
N THR A 67 -16.68 -141.45 75.50
CA THR A 67 -16.22 -141.32 74.10
C THR A 67 -17.31 -140.74 73.19
N ASN A 68 -18.54 -141.24 73.31
CA ASN A 68 -19.68 -140.75 72.51
C ASN A 68 -20.01 -139.27 72.83
N SER A 69 -19.88 -138.88 74.11
CA SER A 69 -20.04 -137.49 74.53
C SER A 69 -18.94 -136.61 73.93
N SER A 70 -17.68 -137.05 73.95
CA SER A 70 -16.56 -136.33 73.32
C SER A 70 -16.74 -136.16 71.81
N VAL A 71 -17.16 -137.20 71.09
CA VAL A 71 -17.44 -137.12 69.63
C VAL A 71 -18.57 -136.12 69.35
N SER A 72 -19.62 -136.13 70.16
CA SER A 72 -20.72 -135.17 70.04
C SER A 72 -20.25 -133.73 70.25
N SER A 73 -19.40 -133.48 71.26
CA SER A 73 -18.79 -132.17 71.50
C SER A 73 -17.84 -131.74 70.37
N LEU A 74 -17.08 -132.66 69.77
CA LEU A 74 -16.24 -132.34 68.61
C LEU A 74 -17.09 -131.93 67.39
N SER A 75 -18.20 -132.63 67.14
CA SER A 75 -19.11 -132.31 66.03
C SER A 75 -19.74 -130.93 66.17
N THR A 76 -20.18 -130.58 67.39
CA THR A 76 -20.68 -129.22 67.67
C THR A 76 -19.56 -128.18 67.56
N GLY A 77 -18.35 -128.47 68.03
CA GLY A 77 -17.19 -127.58 67.86
C GLY A 77 -16.82 -127.35 66.39
N LEU A 78 -16.84 -128.40 65.58
CA LEU A 78 -16.58 -128.33 64.14
C LEU A 78 -17.65 -127.54 63.40
N SER A 79 -18.93 -127.75 63.73
CA SER A 79 -20.05 -126.99 63.17
C SER A 79 -19.93 -125.49 63.49
N THR A 80 -19.53 -125.17 64.73
CA THR A 80 -19.29 -123.78 65.15
C THR A 80 -18.13 -123.16 64.36
N THR A 81 -17.04 -123.92 64.18
CA THR A 81 -15.89 -123.50 63.38
C THR A 81 -16.28 -123.25 61.93
N ASN A 82 -17.09 -124.13 61.32
CA ASN A 82 -17.57 -123.97 59.95
C ASN A 82 -18.44 -122.71 59.79
N SER A 83 -19.33 -122.43 60.75
CA SER A 83 -20.12 -121.20 60.77
C SER A 83 -19.24 -119.95 60.91
N ALA A 84 -18.18 -120.00 61.73
CA ALA A 84 -17.21 -118.92 61.86
C ALA A 84 -16.42 -118.68 60.55
N VAL A 85 -15.99 -119.74 59.87
CA VAL A 85 -15.34 -119.66 58.54
C VAL A 85 -16.30 -119.09 57.50
N GLY A 86 -17.57 -119.53 57.49
CA GLY A 86 -18.61 -118.97 56.63
C GLY A 86 -18.79 -117.47 56.84
N SER A 87 -18.85 -117.03 58.11
CA SER A 87 -18.97 -115.61 58.48
C SER A 87 -17.73 -114.80 58.12
N LEU A 88 -16.53 -115.39 58.23
CA LEU A 88 -15.30 -114.76 57.80
C LEU A 88 -15.25 -114.60 56.27
N SER A 89 -15.73 -115.59 55.52
CA SER A 89 -15.81 -115.53 54.05
C SER A 89 -16.76 -114.44 53.57
N THR A 90 -17.94 -114.31 54.21
CA THR A 90 -18.87 -113.22 53.90
C THR A 90 -18.31 -111.86 54.30
N GLY A 91 -17.63 -111.78 55.45
CA GLY A 91 -16.89 -110.59 55.87
C GLY A 91 -15.82 -110.18 54.85
N LEU A 92 -14.98 -111.11 54.42
CA LEU A 92 -13.94 -110.87 53.42
C LEU A 92 -14.51 -110.47 52.05
N SER A 93 -15.61 -111.09 51.63
CA SER A 93 -16.31 -110.72 50.39
C SER A 93 -16.85 -109.29 50.46
N THR A 94 -17.40 -108.89 51.61
CA THR A 94 -17.84 -107.51 51.86
C THR A 94 -16.67 -106.54 51.82
N THR A 95 -15.54 -106.88 52.46
CA THR A 95 -14.31 -106.09 52.39
C THR A 95 -13.82 -105.95 50.95
N ASN A 96 -13.83 -107.02 50.16
CA ASN A 96 -13.41 -106.98 48.75
C ASN A 96 -14.32 -106.09 47.90
N SER A 97 -15.64 -106.15 48.13
CA SER A 97 -16.62 -105.26 47.48
C SER A 97 -16.42 -103.79 47.86
N ASN A 98 -16.11 -103.53 49.14
CA ASN A 98 -15.80 -102.18 49.62
C ASN A 98 -14.50 -101.66 48.99
N VAL A 99 -13.44 -102.47 48.93
CA VAL A 99 -12.17 -102.11 48.28
C VAL A 99 -12.37 -101.83 46.79
N SER A 100 -13.17 -102.65 46.10
CA SER A 100 -13.49 -102.45 44.69
C SER A 100 -14.25 -101.13 44.47
N SER A 101 -15.22 -100.82 45.33
CA SER A 101 -15.99 -99.57 45.28
C SER A 101 -15.12 -98.35 45.60
N LEU A 102 -14.19 -98.47 46.54
CA LEU A 102 -13.20 -97.43 46.83
C LEU A 102 -12.26 -97.21 45.64
N SER A 103 -11.84 -98.26 44.94
CA SER A 103 -10.99 -98.17 43.75
C SER A 103 -11.69 -97.46 42.59
N THR A 104 -12.96 -97.77 42.34
CA THR A 104 -13.77 -97.07 41.32
C THR A 104 -14.04 -95.62 41.71
N GLY A 105 -14.34 -95.36 42.99
CA GLY A 105 -14.45 -94.02 43.55
C GLY A 105 -13.19 -93.20 43.35
N LEU A 106 -12.03 -93.76 43.73
CA LEU A 106 -10.72 -93.12 43.56
C LEU A 106 -10.39 -92.84 42.09
N SER A 107 -10.71 -93.76 41.18
CA SER A 107 -10.51 -93.58 39.73
C SER A 107 -11.36 -92.44 39.16
N THR A 108 -12.59 -92.30 39.65
CA THR A 108 -13.51 -91.21 39.30
C THR A 108 -12.99 -89.87 39.83
N THR A 109 -12.51 -89.84 41.09
CA THR A 109 -11.85 -88.67 41.67
C THR A 109 -10.62 -88.28 40.85
N ASN A 110 -9.77 -89.24 40.47
CA ASN A 110 -8.58 -88.97 39.68
C ASN A 110 -8.91 -88.41 38.29
N SER A 111 -9.96 -88.93 37.64
CA SER A 111 -10.46 -88.42 36.35
C SER A 111 -11.00 -87.00 36.48
N THR A 112 -11.71 -86.70 37.57
CA THR A 112 -12.21 -85.35 37.88
C THR A 112 -11.05 -84.38 38.09
N VAL A 113 -10.04 -84.78 38.87
CA VAL A 113 -8.83 -83.98 39.12
C VAL A 113 -8.07 -83.72 37.82
N ASN A 114 -7.95 -84.71 36.92
CA ASN A 114 -7.31 -84.52 35.63
C ASN A 114 -8.08 -83.52 34.75
N SER A 115 -9.42 -83.64 34.67
CA SER A 115 -10.26 -82.69 33.96
C SER A 115 -10.13 -81.27 34.52
N LEU A 116 -10.14 -81.12 35.85
CA LEU A 116 -9.91 -79.84 36.52
C LEU A 116 -8.53 -79.25 36.18
N SER A 117 -7.49 -80.08 36.16
CA SER A 117 -6.14 -79.66 35.77
C SER A 117 -6.11 -79.15 34.32
N THR A 118 -6.71 -79.88 33.38
CA THR A 118 -6.78 -79.45 31.97
C THR A 118 -7.60 -78.16 31.78
N GLY A 119 -8.71 -78.01 32.51
CA GLY A 119 -9.51 -76.80 32.52
C GLY A 119 -8.76 -75.60 33.10
N LEU A 120 -7.98 -75.81 34.16
CA LEU A 120 -7.13 -74.79 34.75
C LEU A 120 -6.00 -74.38 33.80
N SER A 121 -5.34 -75.33 33.14
CA SER A 121 -4.32 -75.03 32.11
C SER A 121 -4.90 -74.21 30.96
N THR A 122 -6.09 -74.56 30.47
CA THR A 122 -6.78 -73.80 29.42
C THR A 122 -7.11 -72.38 29.89
N THR A 123 -7.57 -72.24 31.13
CA THR A 123 -7.83 -70.92 31.74
C THR A 123 -6.55 -70.10 31.83
N ASN A 124 -5.42 -70.70 32.20
CA ASN A 124 -4.13 -70.02 32.23
C ASN A 124 -3.70 -69.55 30.84
N SER A 125 -3.80 -70.40 29.82
CA SER A 125 -3.45 -70.03 28.44
C SER A 125 -4.35 -68.91 27.88
N ASN A 126 -5.64 -68.91 28.23
CA ASN A 126 -6.56 -67.83 27.89
C ASN A 126 -6.18 -66.52 28.61
N LEU A 127 -5.77 -66.60 29.88
CA LEU A 127 -5.31 -65.45 30.65
C LEU A 127 -3.99 -64.88 30.09
N ASP A 128 -3.06 -65.73 29.69
CA ASP A 128 -1.80 -65.33 29.04
C ASP A 128 -2.06 -64.62 27.70
N SER A 129 -3.00 -65.14 26.91
CA SER A 129 -3.42 -64.54 25.64
C SER A 129 -4.09 -63.19 25.85
N LEU A 130 -4.97 -63.08 26.86
CA LEU A 130 -5.61 -61.82 27.22
C LEU A 130 -4.59 -60.79 27.71
N SER A 131 -3.64 -61.20 28.55
CA SER A 131 -2.53 -60.35 29.02
C SER A 131 -1.73 -59.79 27.84
N THR A 132 -1.40 -60.63 26.87
CA THR A 132 -0.70 -60.23 25.64
C THR A 132 -1.52 -59.23 24.82
N SER A 133 -2.82 -59.49 24.64
CA SER A 133 -3.72 -58.60 23.91
C SER A 133 -3.87 -57.24 24.60
N VAL A 134 -3.99 -57.22 25.93
CA VAL A 134 -4.08 -56.00 26.73
C VAL A 134 -2.76 -55.21 26.65
N GLY A 135 -1.61 -55.89 26.69
CA GLY A 135 -0.30 -55.25 26.46
C GLY A 135 -0.17 -54.62 25.07
N GLY A 136 -0.69 -55.30 24.02
CA GLY A 136 -0.78 -54.76 22.67
C GLY A 136 -1.67 -53.51 22.59
N ALA A 137 -2.84 -53.53 23.23
CA ALA A 137 -3.73 -52.37 23.28
C ALA A 137 -3.10 -51.18 24.02
N ALA A 138 -2.41 -51.43 25.14
CA ALA A 138 -1.72 -50.39 25.93
C ALA A 138 -0.58 -49.72 25.15
N SER A 139 0.21 -50.51 24.41
CA SER A 139 1.28 -49.99 23.54
C SER A 139 0.73 -49.23 22.33
N GLY A 140 -0.37 -49.69 21.73
CA GLY A 140 -1.09 -48.96 20.68
C GLY A 140 -1.62 -47.62 21.15
N LEU A 141 -2.25 -47.57 22.32
CA LEU A 141 -2.73 -46.33 22.94
C LEU A 141 -1.58 -45.36 23.26
N SER A 142 -0.46 -45.88 23.78
CA SER A 142 0.73 -45.08 24.04
C SER A 142 1.28 -44.47 22.75
N SER A 143 1.38 -45.26 21.68
CA SER A 143 1.85 -44.79 20.36
C SER A 143 0.92 -43.73 19.75
N LEU A 144 -0.40 -43.91 19.88
CA LEU A 144 -1.39 -42.94 19.45
C LEU A 144 -1.29 -41.63 20.25
N SER A 145 -1.10 -41.72 21.58
CA SER A 145 -0.89 -40.57 22.45
C SER A 145 0.37 -39.78 22.05
N THR A 146 1.48 -40.49 21.82
CA THR A 146 2.72 -39.88 21.33
C THR A 146 2.53 -39.23 19.96
N SER A 147 1.88 -39.90 19.01
CA SER A 147 1.66 -39.37 17.66
C SER A 147 0.72 -38.16 17.66
N THR A 148 -0.32 -38.18 18.50
CA THR A 148 -1.27 -37.07 18.62
C THR A 148 -0.63 -35.87 19.31
N SER A 149 0.12 -36.09 20.39
CA SER A 149 0.81 -35.01 21.10
C SER A 149 1.90 -34.35 20.24
N THR A 150 2.70 -35.15 19.53
CA THR A 150 3.70 -34.63 18.58
C THR A 150 3.05 -33.88 17.41
N GLY A 151 2.01 -34.43 16.80
CA GLY A 151 1.25 -33.76 15.73
C GLY A 151 0.65 -32.43 16.18
N LEU A 152 -0.01 -32.40 17.34
CA LEU A 152 -0.58 -31.19 17.91
C LEU A 152 0.49 -30.15 18.27
N SER A 153 1.62 -30.57 18.84
CA SER A 153 2.72 -29.67 19.18
C SER A 153 3.29 -28.98 17.93
N THR A 154 3.46 -29.74 16.84
CA THR A 154 3.95 -29.23 15.55
C THR A 154 2.97 -28.21 14.95
N ALA A 155 1.68 -28.52 14.98
CA ALA A 155 0.64 -27.60 14.52
C ALA A 155 0.62 -26.30 15.33
N MET A 156 0.74 -26.39 16.66
CA MET A 156 0.78 -25.23 17.54
C MET A 156 2.01 -24.35 17.30
N SER A 157 3.18 -24.94 17.03
CA SER A 157 4.39 -24.20 16.62
C SER A 157 4.20 -23.48 15.28
N GLY A 158 3.53 -24.13 14.30
CA GLY A 158 3.19 -23.51 13.02
C GLY A 158 2.26 -22.30 13.17
N ILE A 159 1.21 -22.43 13.99
CA ILE A 159 0.28 -21.32 14.31
C ILE A 159 1.01 -20.18 15.04
N GLY A 160 1.90 -20.50 15.97
CA GLY A 160 2.73 -19.49 16.65
C GLY A 160 3.58 -18.69 15.65
N SER A 161 4.24 -19.37 14.72
CA SER A 161 5.07 -18.72 13.69
C SER A 161 4.24 -17.84 12.75
N LEU A 162 3.04 -18.29 12.37
CA LEU A 162 2.10 -17.48 11.58
C LEU A 162 1.64 -16.24 12.34
N SER A 163 1.30 -16.40 13.62
CA SER A 163 0.91 -15.30 14.51
C SER A 163 2.00 -14.22 14.58
N THR A 164 3.25 -14.63 14.78
CA THR A 164 4.41 -13.71 14.76
C THR A 164 4.56 -13.02 13.40
N THR A 165 4.34 -13.73 12.29
CA THR A 165 4.42 -13.17 10.94
C THR A 165 3.32 -12.13 10.70
N VAL A 166 2.06 -12.45 11.04
CA VAL A 166 0.92 -11.53 10.91
C VAL A 166 1.10 -10.29 11.79
N SER A 167 1.58 -10.47 13.02
CA SER A 167 1.88 -9.37 13.92
C SER A 167 2.99 -8.47 13.35
N SER A 168 4.00 -9.05 12.72
CA SER A 168 5.07 -8.30 12.05
C SER A 168 4.56 -7.52 10.83
N ILE A 169 3.63 -8.10 10.06
CA ILE A 169 2.99 -7.42 8.92
C ILE A 169 2.16 -6.22 9.41
N TYR A 170 1.33 -6.42 10.44
CA TYR A 170 0.46 -5.37 10.96
C TYR A 170 1.24 -4.21 11.58
N ASN A 171 2.30 -4.50 12.33
CA ASN A 171 3.06 -3.49 13.07
C ASN A 171 4.27 -2.93 12.31
N GLY A 172 4.87 -3.70 11.39
CA GLY A 172 6.11 -3.36 10.69
C GLY A 172 5.97 -3.22 9.17
N GLY A 173 4.84 -3.63 8.60
CA GLY A 173 4.61 -3.63 7.16
C GLY A 173 5.24 -4.82 6.44
N THR A 174 5.15 -4.79 5.11
CA THR A 174 5.77 -5.79 4.21
C THR A 174 6.89 -5.14 3.40
N LYS A 175 7.65 -5.92 2.64
CA LYS A 175 8.71 -5.38 1.79
C LYS A 175 8.16 -4.28 0.87
N TYR A 176 8.73 -3.08 0.97
CA TYR A 176 8.34 -1.84 0.26
C TYR A 176 7.08 -1.12 0.77
N PHE A 177 6.29 -1.70 1.66
CA PHE A 177 5.08 -1.09 2.22
C PHE A 177 5.20 -0.98 3.73
N HIS A 178 5.65 0.19 4.20
CA HIS A 178 5.84 0.49 5.62
C HIS A 178 5.04 1.73 6.01
N ALA A 179 4.30 1.63 7.12
CA ALA A 179 3.67 2.77 7.77
C ALA A 179 4.33 2.97 9.13
N ASN A 180 4.84 4.17 9.39
CA ASN A 180 5.35 4.57 10.70
C ASN A 180 4.36 5.55 11.34
N SER A 181 3.30 5.02 11.95
CA SER A 181 2.28 5.82 12.63
C SER A 181 1.56 5.02 13.71
N THR A 182 1.10 5.72 14.75
CA THR A 182 0.20 5.20 15.80
C THR A 182 -1.22 5.75 15.66
N ASN A 183 -1.48 6.54 14.63
CA ASN A 183 -2.79 7.12 14.38
C ASN A 183 -3.75 6.08 13.78
N THR A 184 -5.03 6.44 13.68
CA THR A 184 -6.04 5.60 13.02
C THR A 184 -5.65 5.25 11.60
N ASP A 185 -6.07 4.07 11.17
CA ASP A 185 -5.82 3.53 9.84
C ASP A 185 -6.45 4.40 8.72
N SER A 186 -6.08 4.09 7.49
CA SER A 186 -6.69 4.56 6.27
C SER A 186 -8.12 4.01 6.10
N ASN A 187 -8.97 4.74 5.37
CA ASN A 187 -10.32 4.33 5.02
C ASN A 187 -10.55 4.51 3.50
N ALA A 188 -10.51 3.41 2.77
CA ALA A 188 -10.89 3.34 1.36
C ALA A 188 -12.34 2.84 1.24
N SER A 189 -13.31 3.74 1.42
CA SER A 189 -14.75 3.38 1.42
C SER A 189 -15.43 3.53 0.06
N GLY A 190 -14.79 4.22 -0.89
CA GLY A 190 -15.29 4.34 -2.26
C GLY A 190 -15.08 3.04 -3.05
N GLN A 191 -15.93 2.79 -4.05
CA GLN A 191 -15.75 1.65 -4.97
C GLN A 191 -14.38 1.75 -5.66
N GLU A 192 -13.58 0.68 -5.67
CA GLU A 192 -12.24 0.66 -6.30
C GLU A 192 -11.27 1.73 -5.79
N ALA A 193 -11.51 2.28 -4.59
CA ALA A 193 -10.67 3.30 -4.01
C ALA A 193 -9.39 2.74 -3.38
N VAL A 194 -8.35 3.58 -3.30
CA VAL A 194 -7.08 3.26 -2.64
C VAL A 194 -6.77 4.35 -1.62
N ALA A 195 -6.58 3.97 -0.36
CA ALA A 195 -6.17 4.86 0.72
C ALA A 195 -4.86 4.36 1.34
N ILE A 196 -3.84 5.23 1.42
CA ILE A 196 -2.51 4.87 1.92
C ILE A 196 -2.06 5.87 2.99
N GLY A 197 -1.81 5.40 4.20
CA GLY A 197 -1.28 6.19 5.32
C GLY A 197 -2.34 6.56 6.38
N PRO A 198 -1.93 7.08 7.54
CA PRO A 198 -2.83 7.28 8.67
C PRO A 198 -3.88 8.37 8.40
N ARG A 199 -5.12 8.16 8.87
CA ARG A 199 -6.25 9.10 8.70
C ARG A 199 -6.58 9.45 7.24
N THR A 200 -6.07 8.66 6.29
CA THR A 200 -6.31 8.87 4.87
C THR A 200 -7.74 8.44 4.53
N GLU A 201 -8.45 9.23 3.73
CA GLU A 201 -9.84 8.96 3.35
C GLU A 201 -9.96 8.96 1.83
N ALA A 202 -10.28 7.82 1.24
CA ALA A 202 -10.65 7.70 -0.16
C ALA A 202 -12.11 7.23 -0.24
N SER A 203 -13.04 8.18 -0.27
CA SER A 203 -14.49 7.91 -0.18
C SER A 203 -15.25 8.05 -1.50
N GLY A 204 -14.65 8.66 -2.53
CA GLY A 204 -15.21 8.66 -3.90
C GLY A 204 -14.93 7.35 -4.66
N ALA A 205 -15.76 7.01 -5.64
CA ALA A 205 -15.49 5.88 -6.54
C ALA A 205 -14.20 6.13 -7.34
N ASN A 206 -13.38 5.11 -7.54
CA ASN A 206 -12.07 5.21 -8.22
C ASN A 206 -11.11 6.25 -7.62
N ALA A 207 -11.31 6.63 -6.36
CA ALA A 207 -10.50 7.64 -5.70
C ALA A 207 -9.14 7.09 -5.24
N PHE A 208 -8.11 7.92 -5.28
CA PHE A 208 -6.78 7.62 -4.76
C PHE A 208 -6.36 8.66 -3.73
N ALA A 209 -6.15 8.25 -2.48
CA ALA A 209 -5.64 9.10 -1.43
C ALA A 209 -4.37 8.51 -0.81
N ALA A 210 -3.30 9.31 -0.69
CA ALA A 210 -2.05 8.87 -0.11
C ALA A 210 -1.38 9.98 0.72
N GLY A 211 -1.11 9.70 2.00
CA GLY A 211 -0.46 10.62 2.93
C GLY A 211 -1.33 10.91 4.16
N ASN A 212 -0.68 11.29 5.27
CA ASN A 212 -1.37 11.49 6.54
C ASN A 212 -2.48 12.56 6.42
N GLY A 213 -3.73 12.14 6.61
CA GLY A 213 -4.91 13.00 6.49
C GLY A 213 -5.28 13.41 5.06
N ALA A 214 -4.75 12.77 4.02
CA ALA A 214 -5.16 13.02 2.64
C ALA A 214 -6.62 12.58 2.42
N LYS A 215 -7.39 13.36 1.67
CA LYS A 215 -8.82 13.15 1.43
C LYS A 215 -9.19 13.24 -0.03
N ALA A 216 -9.53 12.11 -0.65
CA ALA A 216 -10.11 12.03 -1.99
C ALA A 216 -11.59 11.62 -1.85
N THR A 217 -12.48 12.60 -1.74
CA THR A 217 -13.88 12.38 -1.31
C THR A 217 -14.90 12.41 -2.44
N ALA A 218 -14.45 12.52 -3.68
CA ALA A 218 -15.30 12.56 -4.86
C ALA A 218 -14.79 11.59 -5.93
N ASP A 219 -15.65 11.24 -6.88
CA ASP A 219 -15.34 10.20 -7.86
C ASP A 219 -14.15 10.57 -8.75
N GLY A 220 -13.22 9.63 -8.93
CA GLY A 220 -11.97 9.80 -9.69
C GLY A 220 -11.00 10.81 -9.09
N ALA A 221 -11.20 11.24 -7.83
CA ALA A 221 -10.34 12.22 -7.18
C ALA A 221 -8.99 11.63 -6.75
N VAL A 222 -7.94 12.44 -6.82
CA VAL A 222 -6.57 12.07 -6.44
C VAL A 222 -6.04 13.06 -5.40
N ALA A 223 -5.77 12.60 -4.18
CA ALA A 223 -5.22 13.41 -3.10
C ALA A 223 -3.89 12.82 -2.59
N VAL A 224 -2.78 13.52 -2.79
CA VAL A 224 -1.44 13.04 -2.39
C VAL A 224 -0.70 14.08 -1.56
N GLY A 225 -0.30 13.72 -0.34
CA GLY A 225 0.44 14.59 0.58
C GLY A 225 -0.27 14.80 1.92
N PHE A 226 0.42 15.42 2.88
CA PHE A 226 -0.14 15.69 4.21
C PHE A 226 -1.35 16.64 4.11
N GLY A 227 -2.53 16.18 4.49
CA GLY A 227 -3.76 16.97 4.47
C GLY A 227 -4.20 17.46 3.08
N ALA A 228 -3.73 16.83 2.00
CA ALA A 228 -4.20 17.12 0.64
C ALA A 228 -5.69 16.77 0.50
N GLN A 229 -6.47 17.60 -0.17
CA GLN A 229 -7.93 17.48 -0.26
C GLN A 229 -8.40 17.62 -1.71
N ALA A 230 -8.82 16.52 -2.31
CA ALA A 230 -9.47 16.48 -3.61
C ALA A 230 -10.95 16.15 -3.42
N THR A 231 -11.81 17.17 -3.43
CA THR A 231 -13.20 17.08 -2.97
C THR A 231 -14.24 17.26 -4.08
N GLY A 232 -13.81 17.51 -5.33
CA GLY A 232 -14.69 17.48 -6.50
C GLY A 232 -14.35 16.34 -7.45
N THR A 233 -15.29 16.00 -8.33
CA THR A 233 -15.12 14.91 -9.32
C THR A 233 -13.87 15.15 -10.17
N ASN A 234 -13.08 14.09 -10.38
CA ASN A 234 -11.81 14.10 -11.13
C ASN A 234 -10.79 15.15 -10.64
N ALA A 235 -10.92 15.63 -9.40
CA ALA A 235 -10.00 16.63 -8.86
C ALA A 235 -8.64 16.01 -8.54
N ILE A 236 -7.57 16.78 -8.74
CA ILE A 236 -6.20 16.37 -8.42
C ILE A 236 -5.62 17.36 -7.42
N ALA A 237 -5.37 16.92 -6.18
CA ALA A 237 -4.70 17.69 -5.13
C ALA A 237 -3.39 17.00 -4.74
N ILE A 238 -2.25 17.56 -5.14
CA ILE A 238 -0.93 16.99 -4.86
C ILE A 238 -0.07 18.02 -4.14
N GLY A 239 0.37 17.70 -2.93
CA GLY A 239 1.16 18.56 -2.08
C GLY A 239 0.52 18.78 -0.71
N THR A 240 1.33 19.17 0.27
CA THR A 240 0.88 19.41 1.64
C THR A 240 -0.20 20.49 1.68
N GLY A 241 -1.41 20.15 2.14
CA GLY A 241 -2.53 21.07 2.23
C GLY A 241 -3.08 21.57 0.89
N ALA A 242 -2.74 20.92 -0.24
CA ALA A 242 -3.34 21.24 -1.53
C ALA A 242 -4.86 21.01 -1.49
N LEU A 243 -5.64 21.88 -2.14
CA LEU A 243 -7.10 21.81 -2.17
C LEU A 243 -7.61 21.95 -3.61
N ALA A 244 -8.27 20.91 -4.10
CA ALA A 244 -8.88 20.86 -5.43
C ALA A 244 -10.38 20.52 -5.36
N THR A 245 -11.24 21.42 -5.86
CA THR A 245 -12.69 21.23 -5.97
C THR A 245 -13.12 21.18 -7.45
N GLY A 246 -12.97 20.00 -8.08
CA GLY A 246 -13.28 19.79 -9.50
C GLY A 246 -12.27 20.47 -10.43
N SER A 247 -10.98 20.28 -10.12
CA SER A 247 -9.88 21.13 -10.60
C SER A 247 -8.53 20.42 -10.36
N GLN A 248 -7.42 21.10 -10.67
CA GLN A 248 -6.07 20.60 -10.41
C GLN A 248 -5.28 21.57 -9.54
N ALA A 249 -4.81 21.13 -8.37
CA ALA A 249 -3.98 21.88 -7.45
C ALA A 249 -2.71 21.06 -7.11
N ILE A 250 -1.56 21.51 -7.60
CA ILE A 250 -0.27 20.83 -7.47
C ILE A 250 0.74 21.79 -6.85
N GLY A 251 1.18 21.51 -5.62
CA GLY A 251 2.05 22.35 -4.81
C GLY A 251 1.55 22.45 -3.37
N ALA A 252 2.45 22.77 -2.44
CA ALA A 252 2.07 22.95 -1.04
C ALA A 252 1.08 24.12 -0.89
N ASN A 253 -0.08 23.87 -0.32
CA ASN A 253 -1.18 24.83 -0.16
C ASN A 253 -1.67 25.43 -1.49
N ALA A 254 -1.47 24.74 -2.63
CA ALA A 254 -2.07 25.12 -3.89
C ALA A 254 -3.60 24.98 -3.80
N ARG A 255 -4.34 25.90 -4.43
CA ARG A 255 -5.81 25.96 -4.39
C ARG A 255 -6.37 26.15 -5.77
N ALA A 256 -7.29 25.29 -6.18
CA ALA A 256 -8.01 25.45 -7.44
C ALA A 256 -9.43 24.94 -7.29
N GLY A 257 -10.40 25.59 -7.91
CA GLY A 257 -11.79 25.15 -8.00
C GLY A 257 -12.42 25.50 -9.33
N GLY A 258 -13.61 24.96 -9.60
CA GLY A 258 -14.40 25.34 -10.77
C GLY A 258 -13.69 25.14 -12.11
N GLY A 259 -12.97 24.02 -12.28
CA GLY A 259 -12.18 23.74 -13.48
C GLY A 259 -10.83 24.45 -13.58
N GLY A 260 -10.39 25.13 -12.51
CA GLY A 260 -9.10 25.82 -12.49
C GLY A 260 -7.87 24.91 -12.38
N VAL A 261 -6.69 25.49 -12.59
CA VAL A 261 -5.38 24.84 -12.47
C VAL A 261 -4.45 25.72 -11.64
N ALA A 262 -3.98 25.21 -10.51
CA ALA A 262 -2.96 25.84 -9.68
C ALA A 262 -1.71 24.95 -9.65
N LEU A 263 -0.59 25.46 -10.18
CA LEU A 263 0.70 24.76 -10.23
C LEU A 263 1.78 25.62 -9.55
N GLY A 264 2.25 25.17 -8.39
CA GLY A 264 3.24 25.85 -7.56
C GLY A 264 2.76 26.00 -6.12
N ASP A 265 3.70 26.10 -5.18
CA ASP A 265 3.36 26.30 -3.78
C ASP A 265 2.61 27.62 -3.59
N ARG A 266 1.51 27.57 -2.84
CA ARG A 266 0.58 28.70 -2.61
C ARG A 266 -0.02 29.30 -3.89
N ALA A 267 0.07 28.62 -5.05
CA ALA A 267 -0.67 29.03 -6.24
C ALA A 267 -2.18 28.96 -5.95
N ASP A 268 -2.92 30.00 -6.29
CA ASP A 268 -4.36 30.11 -6.04
C ASP A 268 -5.09 30.48 -7.34
N ALA A 269 -5.65 29.47 -7.98
CA ALA A 269 -6.47 29.61 -9.18
C ALA A 269 -7.91 30.07 -8.88
N GLY A 270 -8.24 30.31 -7.61
CA GLY A 270 -9.58 30.68 -7.17
C GLY A 270 -10.54 29.49 -7.07
N GLY A 271 -11.80 29.77 -6.72
CA GLY A 271 -12.91 28.81 -6.82
C GLY A 271 -13.02 27.81 -5.67
N THR A 272 -12.19 27.91 -4.63
CA THR A 272 -12.27 27.07 -3.42
C THR A 272 -12.73 27.88 -2.19
N PRO A 273 -13.25 27.23 -1.13
CA PRO A 273 -13.57 27.92 0.13
C PRO A 273 -12.39 28.65 0.78
N LEU A 274 -11.16 28.18 0.53
CA LEU A 274 -9.93 28.76 1.07
C LEU A 274 -9.26 29.75 0.12
N SER A 275 -9.72 29.86 -1.14
CA SER A 275 -9.12 30.77 -2.11
C SER A 275 -9.35 32.23 -1.75
N GLN A 276 -8.42 33.11 -2.15
CA GLN A 276 -8.58 34.57 -2.03
C GLN A 276 -9.80 35.04 -2.82
N ALA A 277 -10.00 34.49 -4.02
CA ALA A 277 -11.17 34.73 -4.85
C ALA A 277 -12.05 33.47 -4.94
N LYS A 278 -13.12 33.44 -4.15
CA LYS A 278 -14.00 32.27 -4.01
C LYS A 278 -14.90 32.00 -5.21
N ASN A 279 -15.25 33.06 -5.96
CA ASN A 279 -16.18 33.01 -7.09
C ASN A 279 -15.44 33.11 -8.43
N VAL A 280 -14.35 32.36 -8.58
CA VAL A 280 -13.56 32.27 -9.81
C VAL A 280 -13.70 30.87 -10.37
N ALA A 281 -14.01 30.77 -11.66
CA ALA A 281 -13.98 29.52 -12.40
C ALA A 281 -12.89 29.58 -13.47
N GLN A 282 -12.37 28.42 -13.88
CA GLN A 282 -11.41 28.29 -14.98
C GLN A 282 -10.15 29.18 -14.83
N GLY A 283 -9.74 29.49 -13.60
CA GLY A 283 -8.51 30.22 -13.35
C GLY A 283 -7.29 29.36 -13.59
N THR A 284 -6.21 29.93 -14.12
CA THR A 284 -4.91 29.22 -14.28
C THR A 284 -3.82 29.99 -13.55
N ALA A 285 -3.33 29.46 -12.43
CA ALA A 285 -2.23 30.02 -11.66
C ALA A 285 -0.99 29.11 -11.79
N ILE A 286 0.07 29.61 -12.41
CA ILE A 286 1.32 28.86 -12.61
C ILE A 286 2.48 29.67 -12.01
N GLY A 287 3.01 29.20 -10.88
CA GLY A 287 4.12 29.82 -10.16
C GLY A 287 3.85 29.90 -8.66
N PHE A 288 4.93 29.98 -7.88
CA PHE A 288 4.83 30.18 -6.43
C PHE A 288 4.00 31.42 -6.12
N GLY A 289 2.93 31.27 -5.34
CA GLY A 289 2.08 32.39 -4.94
C GLY A 289 1.37 33.11 -6.09
N ALA A 290 1.27 32.52 -7.29
CA ALA A 290 0.49 33.11 -8.38
C ALA A 290 -1.01 33.09 -8.01
N VAL A 291 -1.75 34.17 -8.29
CA VAL A 291 -3.15 34.34 -7.87
C VAL A 291 -4.03 34.77 -9.04
N VAL A 292 -5.15 34.07 -9.21
CA VAL A 292 -6.21 34.47 -10.15
C VAL A 292 -7.40 35.02 -9.37
N GLN A 293 -7.82 36.25 -9.69
CA GLN A 293 -8.94 36.92 -9.04
C GLN A 293 -10.18 37.08 -9.95
N GLN A 294 -10.05 36.71 -11.22
CA GLN A 294 -11.12 36.83 -12.22
C GLN A 294 -11.31 35.52 -12.97
N THR A 295 -12.56 35.15 -13.25
CA THR A 295 -12.91 33.96 -14.03
C THR A 295 -12.21 33.96 -15.39
N GLY A 296 -11.59 32.83 -15.74
CA GLY A 296 -10.80 32.66 -16.96
C GLY A 296 -9.45 33.38 -16.98
N GLY A 297 -9.04 34.02 -15.88
CA GLY A 297 -7.74 34.70 -15.79
C GLY A 297 -6.57 33.72 -15.68
N VAL A 298 -5.41 34.16 -16.17
CA VAL A 298 -4.17 33.37 -16.14
C VAL A 298 -3.07 34.16 -15.43
N ALA A 299 -2.59 33.69 -14.29
CA ALA A 299 -1.44 34.25 -13.59
C ALA A 299 -0.20 33.39 -13.87
N LEU A 300 0.78 33.95 -14.58
CA LEU A 300 1.98 33.24 -15.01
C LEU A 300 3.24 33.83 -14.35
N GLY A 301 3.95 33.02 -13.58
CA GLY A 301 5.14 33.39 -12.82
C GLY A 301 4.85 33.63 -11.34
N ALA A 302 5.91 33.56 -10.53
CA ALA A 302 5.80 33.68 -9.08
C ALA A 302 5.24 35.04 -8.65
N ASN A 303 4.21 35.03 -7.81
CA ASN A 303 3.47 36.20 -7.31
C ASN A 303 2.76 37.02 -8.40
N SER A 304 2.58 36.50 -9.61
CA SER A 304 1.75 37.16 -10.62
C SER A 304 0.29 37.16 -10.19
N VAL A 305 -0.43 38.22 -10.51
CA VAL A 305 -1.83 38.41 -10.12
C VAL A 305 -2.68 38.74 -11.34
N ALA A 306 -3.63 37.86 -11.68
CA ALA A 306 -4.61 38.08 -12.75
C ALA A 306 -5.89 38.69 -12.17
N SER A 307 -5.94 40.02 -12.08
CA SER A 307 -7.04 40.79 -11.47
C SER A 307 -7.93 41.54 -12.46
N THR A 308 -7.58 41.56 -13.75
CA THR A 308 -8.34 42.24 -14.81
C THR A 308 -9.40 41.31 -15.40
N ALA A 309 -10.66 41.74 -15.35
CA ALA A 309 -11.81 40.97 -15.84
C ALA A 309 -11.96 41.07 -17.37
N ALA A 310 -12.84 40.23 -17.93
CA ALA A 310 -13.30 40.36 -19.30
C ALA A 310 -14.01 41.71 -19.54
N GLY A 311 -14.05 42.16 -20.79
CA GLY A 311 -14.73 43.38 -21.22
C GLY A 311 -13.94 44.67 -21.06
N MET A 312 -12.69 44.60 -20.61
CA MET A 312 -11.82 45.77 -20.48
C MET A 312 -11.35 46.25 -21.85
N VAL A 313 -11.79 47.45 -22.23
CA VAL A 313 -11.46 48.06 -23.54
C VAL A 313 -10.00 48.53 -23.53
N GLY A 314 -9.29 48.24 -24.62
CA GLY A 314 -7.93 48.74 -24.84
C GLY A 314 -7.86 50.26 -24.97
N TYR A 315 -6.66 50.83 -24.83
CA TYR A 315 -6.47 52.27 -24.99
C TYR A 315 -6.80 52.72 -26.43
N VAL A 316 -7.75 53.65 -26.57
CA VAL A 316 -8.08 54.31 -27.84
C VAL A 316 -7.53 55.75 -27.80
N PRO A 317 -6.55 56.11 -28.65
CA PRO A 317 -6.04 57.48 -28.72
C PRO A 317 -7.15 58.47 -29.09
N GLY A 318 -7.11 59.69 -28.52
CA GLY A 318 -8.10 60.73 -28.82
C GLY A 318 -8.09 61.20 -30.29
N SER A 319 -7.00 60.94 -31.02
CA SER A 319 -6.85 61.22 -32.45
C SER A 319 -7.23 60.05 -33.37
N ALA A 320 -7.72 58.94 -32.83
CA ALA A 320 -8.07 57.76 -33.63
C ALA A 320 -9.29 58.04 -34.52
N THR A 321 -9.23 57.55 -35.76
CA THR A 321 -10.39 57.51 -36.67
C THR A 321 -11.46 56.54 -36.15
N ALA A 322 -12.68 56.64 -36.70
CA ALA A 322 -13.79 55.75 -36.32
C ALA A 322 -13.45 54.28 -36.60
N GLU A 323 -12.78 54.01 -37.72
CA GLU A 323 -12.33 52.69 -38.15
C GLU A 323 -11.27 52.13 -37.21
N GLN A 324 -10.25 52.92 -36.84
CA GLN A 324 -9.21 52.51 -35.88
C GLN A 324 -9.81 52.22 -34.50
N ALA A 325 -10.71 53.07 -34.03
CA ALA A 325 -11.38 52.85 -32.76
C ALA A 325 -12.27 51.59 -32.80
N ALA A 326 -12.90 51.28 -33.95
CA ALA A 326 -13.65 50.05 -34.15
C ALA A 326 -12.74 48.81 -34.12
N ALA A 327 -11.57 48.84 -34.78
CA ALA A 327 -10.60 47.76 -34.76
C ALA A 327 -10.10 47.46 -33.33
N ILE A 328 -9.75 48.48 -32.56
CA ILE A 328 -9.33 48.32 -31.15
C ILE A 328 -10.46 47.72 -30.29
N ARG A 329 -11.70 48.18 -30.50
CA ARG A 329 -12.86 47.64 -29.76
C ARG A 329 -13.17 46.20 -30.15
N ALA A 330 -12.91 45.79 -31.40
CA ALA A 330 -13.12 44.42 -31.87
C ALA A 330 -12.22 43.40 -31.14
N THR A 331 -11.09 43.84 -30.58
CA THR A 331 -10.15 42.99 -29.83
C THR A 331 -10.30 43.13 -28.30
N THR A 332 -11.45 43.63 -27.81
CA THR A 332 -11.72 43.72 -26.36
C THR A 332 -11.66 42.33 -25.72
N GLY A 333 -10.93 42.19 -24.60
CA GLY A 333 -10.72 40.90 -23.95
C GLY A 333 -12.04 40.23 -23.57
N THR A 334 -12.22 38.97 -23.96
CA THR A 334 -13.46 38.21 -23.72
C THR A 334 -13.40 37.35 -22.45
N GLN A 335 -12.20 37.18 -21.87
CA GLN A 335 -11.91 36.40 -20.66
C GLN A 335 -11.07 37.23 -19.70
N GLY A 336 -10.84 36.74 -18.47
CA GLY A 336 -9.86 37.33 -17.56
C GLY A 336 -8.46 37.43 -18.19
N ALA A 337 -7.70 38.45 -17.81
CA ALA A 337 -6.41 38.72 -18.44
C ALA A 337 -5.35 37.65 -18.13
N VAL A 338 -4.40 37.50 -19.05
CA VAL A 338 -3.11 36.86 -18.78
C VAL A 338 -2.20 37.88 -18.11
N SER A 339 -1.84 37.64 -16.86
CA SER A 339 -0.93 38.47 -16.09
C SER A 339 0.41 37.77 -15.88
N VAL A 340 1.49 38.48 -16.21
CA VAL A 340 2.88 38.03 -15.98
C VAL A 340 3.54 38.73 -14.80
N GLY A 341 2.78 39.43 -13.97
CA GLY A 341 3.28 40.17 -12.81
C GLY A 341 2.16 40.68 -11.93
N ASP A 342 2.46 41.69 -11.12
CA ASP A 342 1.50 42.39 -10.28
C ASP A 342 1.91 43.85 -10.15
N ALA A 343 1.21 44.72 -10.89
CA ALA A 343 1.48 46.16 -10.86
C ALA A 343 1.22 46.77 -9.47
N ALA A 344 0.28 46.23 -8.70
CA ALA A 344 0.00 46.72 -7.35
C ALA A 344 1.20 46.49 -6.40
N SER A 345 2.00 45.46 -6.69
CA SER A 345 3.23 45.12 -5.96
C SER A 345 4.52 45.50 -6.70
N ASN A 346 4.45 46.35 -7.73
CA ASN A 346 5.59 46.74 -8.57
C ASN A 346 6.36 45.56 -9.20
N GLN A 347 5.68 44.44 -9.47
CA GLN A 347 6.28 43.27 -10.09
C GLN A 347 5.96 43.24 -11.58
N PHE A 348 6.98 43.42 -12.41
CA PHE A 348 6.86 43.40 -13.87
C PHE A 348 7.82 42.37 -14.47
N ARG A 349 7.42 41.78 -15.59
CA ARG A 349 8.27 40.86 -16.35
C ARG A 349 8.30 41.28 -17.81
N GLN A 350 9.49 41.20 -18.40
CA GLN A 350 9.61 41.27 -19.85
C GLN A 350 9.07 39.97 -20.46
N ILE A 351 8.36 40.10 -21.58
CA ILE A 351 8.01 38.97 -22.44
C ILE A 351 9.04 38.97 -23.58
N THR A 352 9.88 37.95 -23.63
CA THR A 352 10.99 37.85 -24.60
C THR A 352 10.69 36.79 -25.66
N GLY A 353 11.39 36.83 -26.81
CA GLY A 353 11.14 35.90 -27.91
C GLY A 353 9.84 36.13 -28.69
N VAL A 354 9.26 37.34 -28.60
CA VAL A 354 8.01 37.70 -29.29
C VAL A 354 8.28 38.01 -30.76
N ALA A 355 7.75 37.18 -31.67
CA ALA A 355 7.77 37.41 -33.11
C ALA A 355 6.99 38.69 -33.48
N ALA A 356 7.21 39.22 -34.69
CA ALA A 356 6.46 40.39 -35.15
C ALA A 356 4.98 40.03 -35.35
N GLY A 357 4.07 40.82 -34.76
CA GLY A 357 2.64 40.64 -34.92
C GLY A 357 2.16 40.95 -36.34
N THR A 358 1.13 40.24 -36.78
CA THR A 358 0.57 40.31 -38.14
C THR A 358 -0.91 40.69 -38.16
N ALA A 359 -1.69 40.19 -37.21
CA ALA A 359 -3.10 40.52 -37.01
C ALA A 359 -3.27 41.61 -35.94
N ASP A 360 -4.45 42.27 -35.93
CA ASP A 360 -4.77 43.34 -34.97
C ASP A 360 -4.70 42.90 -33.49
N SER A 361 -4.85 41.61 -33.22
CA SER A 361 -4.80 41.02 -31.88
C SER A 361 -3.42 40.49 -31.47
N ASP A 362 -2.41 40.57 -32.35
CA ASP A 362 -1.07 40.07 -32.04
C ASP A 362 -0.30 41.06 -31.16
N ALA A 363 0.55 40.53 -30.27
CA ALA A 363 1.45 41.37 -29.50
C ALA A 363 2.47 42.06 -30.43
N THR A 364 2.62 43.38 -30.29
CA THR A 364 3.65 44.15 -31.01
C THR A 364 5.00 44.02 -30.30
N ASN A 365 6.04 43.63 -31.02
CA ASN A 365 7.39 43.59 -30.45
C ASN A 365 8.12 44.95 -30.56
N VAL A 366 9.27 45.07 -29.87
CA VAL A 366 10.05 46.33 -29.84
C VAL A 366 10.60 46.71 -31.23
N ALA A 367 10.84 45.75 -32.11
CA ALA A 367 11.31 46.02 -33.47
C ALA A 367 10.24 46.70 -34.33
N GLN A 368 8.99 46.23 -34.26
CA GLN A 368 7.85 46.86 -34.94
C GLN A 368 7.61 48.28 -34.42
N LEU A 369 7.65 48.48 -33.09
CA LEU A 369 7.47 49.81 -32.51
C LEU A 369 8.57 50.78 -32.94
N LYS A 370 9.84 50.33 -32.97
CA LYS A 370 10.96 51.14 -33.47
C LYS A 370 10.81 51.45 -34.96
N ALA A 371 10.42 50.47 -35.77
CA ALA A 371 10.18 50.67 -37.20
C ALA A 371 9.03 51.65 -37.46
N ALA A 372 7.90 51.52 -36.75
CA ALA A 372 6.78 52.44 -36.82
C ALA A 372 7.17 53.85 -36.37
N SER A 373 7.93 53.98 -35.27
CA SER A 373 8.45 55.26 -34.80
C SER A 373 9.38 55.91 -35.84
N ALA A 374 10.30 55.15 -36.42
CA ALA A 374 11.19 55.64 -37.46
C ALA A 374 10.44 56.08 -38.72
N ALA A 375 9.43 55.31 -39.16
CA ALA A 375 8.57 55.65 -40.30
C ALA A 375 7.78 56.95 -40.05
N SER A 376 7.22 57.12 -38.85
CA SER A 376 6.55 58.37 -38.45
C SER A 376 7.51 59.55 -38.42
N LYS A 377 8.75 59.34 -37.95
CA LYS A 377 9.78 60.39 -37.95
C LYS A 377 10.22 60.81 -39.35
N ALA A 378 10.31 59.86 -40.28
CA ALA A 378 10.69 60.13 -41.67
C ALA A 378 9.59 60.85 -42.47
N SER A 379 8.32 60.60 -42.11
CA SER A 379 7.16 61.15 -42.84
C SER A 379 6.64 62.47 -42.25
N SER A 380 7.25 63.00 -41.20
CA SER A 380 6.84 64.24 -40.53
C SER A 380 7.95 65.27 -40.50
N VAL A 381 7.59 66.55 -40.61
CA VAL A 381 8.51 67.66 -40.34
C VAL A 381 8.68 67.75 -38.83
N GLN A 382 9.92 67.61 -38.36
CA GLN A 382 10.22 67.64 -36.93
C GLN A 382 11.19 68.77 -36.58
N TYR A 383 10.99 69.30 -35.38
CA TYR A 383 11.96 70.18 -34.73
C TYR A 383 13.26 69.40 -34.42
N ALA A 384 14.37 70.12 -34.36
CA ALA A 384 15.64 69.55 -33.94
C ALA A 384 15.55 69.04 -32.49
N THR A 385 16.39 68.06 -32.15
CA THR A 385 16.48 67.52 -30.79
C THR A 385 17.77 68.01 -30.13
N ASN A 386 17.66 68.54 -28.91
CA ASN A 386 18.82 68.93 -28.10
C ASN A 386 19.61 67.68 -27.63
N PRO A 387 20.87 67.83 -27.19
CA PRO A 387 21.67 66.70 -26.68
C PRO A 387 21.05 65.97 -25.49
N ASP A 388 20.21 66.64 -24.71
CA ASP A 388 19.48 66.09 -23.57
C ASP A 388 18.19 65.35 -23.97
N GLY A 389 17.85 65.30 -25.26
CA GLY A 389 16.63 64.69 -25.78
C GLY A 389 15.41 65.61 -25.80
N SER A 390 15.51 66.86 -25.33
CA SER A 390 14.42 67.83 -25.39
C SER A 390 14.22 68.38 -26.81
N VAL A 391 13.01 68.86 -27.11
CA VAL A 391 12.67 69.42 -28.42
C VAL A 391 13.18 70.86 -28.52
N ASN A 392 13.93 71.16 -29.58
CA ASN A 392 14.41 72.50 -29.89
C ASN A 392 13.45 73.20 -30.87
N TYR A 393 12.51 73.97 -30.33
CA TYR A 393 11.56 74.75 -31.12
C TYR A 393 12.19 75.87 -31.96
N ASN A 394 13.46 76.21 -31.72
CA ASN A 394 14.16 77.25 -32.48
C ASN A 394 14.73 76.73 -33.81
N GLN A 395 14.69 75.42 -34.08
CA GLN A 395 15.28 74.86 -35.30
C GLN A 395 14.42 73.75 -35.89
N ILE A 396 14.19 73.85 -37.20
CA ILE A 396 13.65 72.78 -38.05
C ILE A 396 14.71 72.51 -39.13
N THR A 397 15.12 71.24 -39.25
CA THR A 397 16.04 70.80 -40.31
C THR A 397 15.26 69.97 -41.31
N LEU A 398 15.10 70.47 -42.53
CA LEU A 398 14.37 69.79 -43.60
C LEU A 398 15.30 68.89 -44.44
N GLY A 399 14.74 67.84 -45.02
CA GLY A 399 15.46 66.94 -45.92
C GLY A 399 16.42 65.96 -45.24
N ALA A 400 16.55 66.02 -43.92
CA ALA A 400 17.27 65.07 -43.06
C ALA A 400 18.71 64.73 -43.50
N GLY A 401 19.38 65.60 -44.27
CA GLY A 401 20.69 65.33 -44.85
C GLY A 401 20.69 64.50 -46.15
N GLU A 402 19.55 63.92 -46.53
CA GLU A 402 19.37 63.13 -47.75
C GLU A 402 19.07 64.01 -48.98
N ALA A 403 18.52 65.20 -48.77
CA ALA A 403 18.25 66.17 -49.83
C ALA A 403 19.39 67.19 -49.94
N ALA A 404 20.46 66.83 -50.65
CA ALA A 404 21.65 67.69 -50.83
C ALA A 404 21.35 69.09 -51.42
N GLY A 405 20.26 69.24 -52.18
CA GLY A 405 19.77 70.51 -52.71
C GLY A 405 18.79 71.27 -51.81
N GLY A 406 18.58 70.81 -50.58
CA GLY A 406 17.54 71.32 -49.67
C GLY A 406 16.14 70.79 -49.97
N THR A 407 15.16 71.20 -49.16
CA THR A 407 13.75 70.82 -49.34
C THR A 407 12.93 72.00 -49.82
N ARG A 408 12.22 71.83 -50.95
CA ARG A 408 11.30 72.85 -51.46
C ARG A 408 10.07 72.93 -50.57
N ILE A 409 9.83 74.10 -49.98
CA ILE A 409 8.58 74.41 -49.27
C ILE A 409 7.65 75.12 -50.25
N SER A 410 6.59 74.44 -50.69
CA SER A 410 5.55 75.01 -51.56
C SER A 410 4.32 75.42 -50.76
N ASN A 411 3.43 76.21 -51.38
CA ASN A 411 2.20 76.71 -50.76
C ASN A 411 2.45 77.62 -49.54
N VAL A 412 3.54 78.41 -49.57
CA VAL A 412 3.82 79.44 -48.57
C VAL A 412 3.08 80.72 -48.97
N ALA A 413 2.09 81.11 -48.16
CA ALA A 413 1.37 82.38 -48.32
C ALA A 413 2.33 83.59 -48.19
N PRO A 414 2.01 84.76 -48.76
CA PRO A 414 2.81 85.96 -48.55
C PRO A 414 2.89 86.30 -47.06
N GLY A 415 4.11 86.51 -46.53
CA GLY A 415 4.32 86.89 -45.14
C GLY A 415 3.75 88.26 -44.81
N VAL A 416 3.10 88.40 -43.66
CA VAL A 416 2.45 89.63 -43.20
C VAL A 416 3.12 90.17 -41.93
N LEU A 417 3.47 89.28 -41.00
CA LEU A 417 4.15 89.61 -39.74
C LEU A 417 5.68 89.52 -39.89
N PRO A 418 6.45 90.19 -39.02
CA PRO A 418 7.92 90.18 -39.08
C PRO A 418 8.58 88.79 -38.96
N GLY A 419 7.87 87.81 -38.37
CA GLY A 419 8.36 86.44 -38.21
C GLY A 419 7.92 85.46 -39.31
N ASP A 420 7.13 85.92 -40.29
CA ASP A 420 6.61 85.06 -41.34
C ASP A 420 7.68 84.76 -42.41
N ALA A 421 7.59 83.59 -43.03
CA ALA A 421 8.43 83.25 -44.17
C ALA A 421 8.04 84.08 -45.41
N VAL A 422 9.06 84.55 -46.15
CA VAL A 422 8.88 85.27 -47.41
C VAL A 422 8.74 84.26 -48.55
N ASN A 423 7.72 84.43 -49.40
CA ASN A 423 7.56 83.58 -50.58
C ASN A 423 8.22 84.19 -51.84
N LEU A 424 8.30 83.40 -52.92
CA LEU A 424 8.95 83.84 -54.16
C LEU A 424 8.24 85.04 -54.80
N GLY A 425 6.92 85.17 -54.66
CA GLY A 425 6.16 86.31 -55.19
C GLY A 425 6.57 87.63 -54.54
N GLN A 426 6.77 87.64 -53.22
CA GLN A 426 7.26 88.81 -52.50
C GLN A 426 8.71 89.16 -52.89
N LEU A 427 9.59 88.16 -53.04
CA LEU A 427 10.97 88.41 -53.50
C LEU A 427 11.02 88.97 -54.93
N GLN A 428 10.19 88.45 -55.83
CA GLN A 428 10.07 88.96 -57.20
C GLN A 428 9.56 90.42 -57.22
N GLN A 429 8.65 90.78 -56.31
CA GLN A 429 8.19 92.16 -56.16
C GLN A 429 9.32 93.09 -55.71
N VAL A 430 10.14 92.67 -54.73
CA VAL A 430 11.34 93.41 -54.31
C VAL A 430 12.36 93.50 -55.45
N GLN A 431 12.62 92.41 -56.17
CA GLN A 431 13.55 92.40 -57.30
C GLN A 431 13.12 93.38 -58.39
N LYS A 432 11.82 93.47 -58.66
CA LYS A 432 11.25 94.46 -59.59
C LYS A 432 11.46 95.89 -59.08
N GLN A 433 11.18 96.15 -57.80
CA GLN A 433 11.41 97.46 -57.18
C GLN A 433 12.89 97.86 -57.24
N VAL A 434 13.83 96.95 -56.95
CA VAL A 434 15.27 97.20 -57.05
C VAL A 434 15.69 97.46 -58.50
N GLY A 435 15.15 96.69 -59.46
CA GLY A 435 15.39 96.93 -60.89
C GLY A 435 14.89 98.31 -61.34
N ASP A 436 13.74 98.75 -60.82
CA ASP A 436 13.21 100.08 -61.07
C ASP A 436 14.09 101.17 -60.44
N VAL A 437 14.57 100.99 -59.20
CA VAL A 437 15.52 101.92 -58.55
C VAL A 437 16.85 101.97 -59.32
N ALA A 438 17.41 100.83 -59.72
CA ALA A 438 18.65 100.77 -60.50
C ALA A 438 18.47 101.49 -61.84
N ARG A 439 17.34 101.28 -62.52
CA ARG A 439 16.99 102.01 -63.74
C ARG A 439 16.96 103.53 -63.51
N ILE A 440 16.33 103.99 -62.43
CA ILE A 440 16.22 105.42 -62.10
C ILE A 440 17.60 106.01 -61.71
N ALA A 441 18.41 105.28 -60.95
CA ALA A 441 19.74 105.74 -60.53
C ALA A 441 20.73 105.79 -61.70
N TYR A 442 20.74 104.76 -62.55
CA TYR A 442 21.61 104.73 -63.73
C TYR A 442 21.17 105.74 -64.78
N SER A 443 19.87 105.93 -64.98
CA SER A 443 19.36 107.02 -65.81
C SER A 443 19.75 108.38 -65.23
N GLY A 444 19.65 108.58 -63.90
CA GLY A 444 20.12 109.77 -63.19
C GLY A 444 21.60 110.07 -63.40
N THR A 445 22.44 109.04 -63.37
CA THR A 445 23.89 109.18 -63.59
C THR A 445 24.22 109.49 -65.05
N ALA A 446 23.55 108.82 -66.00
CA ALA A 446 23.67 109.14 -67.42
C ALA A 446 23.23 110.59 -67.70
N MET A 447 22.16 111.05 -67.05
CA MET A 447 21.67 112.43 -67.09
C MET A 447 22.70 113.44 -66.56
N ALA A 448 23.35 113.13 -65.43
CA ALA A 448 24.43 113.94 -64.90
C ALA A 448 25.65 114.01 -65.85
N PHE A 449 26.06 112.89 -66.44
CA PHE A 449 27.11 112.88 -67.47
C PHE A 449 26.72 113.69 -68.70
N ALA A 450 25.47 113.58 -69.15
CA ALA A 450 24.95 114.37 -70.27
C ALA A 450 25.04 115.87 -69.95
N MET A 451 24.65 116.29 -68.74
CA MET A 451 24.74 117.69 -68.32
C MET A 451 26.19 118.18 -68.20
N SER A 452 27.09 117.40 -67.60
CA SER A 452 28.51 117.75 -67.49
C SER A 452 29.22 117.78 -68.85
N GLY A 453 28.78 116.95 -69.80
CA GLY A 453 29.32 116.88 -71.16
C GLY A 453 28.83 118.01 -72.08
N THR A 454 27.99 118.93 -71.61
CA THR A 454 27.56 120.09 -72.40
C THR A 454 28.73 121.05 -72.62
N TYR A 455 29.32 121.00 -73.81
CA TYR A 455 30.37 121.95 -74.20
C TYR A 455 29.74 123.30 -74.50
N LEU A 456 30.07 124.31 -73.70
CA LEU A 456 29.55 125.67 -73.82
C LEU A 456 30.70 126.59 -74.24
N PRO A 457 30.58 127.30 -75.38
CA PRO A 457 31.59 128.27 -75.79
C PRO A 457 31.72 129.40 -74.75
N THR A 458 32.89 130.04 -74.73
CA THR A 458 33.16 131.20 -73.86
C THR A 458 32.24 132.36 -74.25
N LEU A 459 31.48 132.87 -73.28
CA LEU A 459 30.50 133.96 -73.46
C LEU A 459 31.14 135.33 -73.22
N TYR A 460 30.81 136.30 -74.05
CA TYR A 460 31.05 137.73 -73.85
C TYR A 460 29.84 138.42 -73.18
N PRO A 461 30.00 139.64 -72.63
CA PRO A 461 28.93 140.32 -71.90
C PRO A 461 27.65 140.47 -72.75
N GLY A 462 26.51 140.07 -72.19
CA GLY A 462 25.20 140.05 -72.85
C GLY A 462 24.89 138.81 -73.70
N GLU A 463 25.85 137.90 -73.88
CA GLU A 463 25.65 136.70 -74.69
C GLU A 463 24.92 135.57 -73.94
N LYS A 464 24.23 134.73 -74.74
CA LYS A 464 23.52 133.52 -74.30
C LYS A 464 23.96 132.36 -75.17
N THR A 465 24.13 131.19 -74.57
CA THR A 465 24.47 129.96 -75.29
C THR A 465 23.58 128.81 -74.84
N ILE A 466 23.46 127.82 -75.72
CA ILE A 466 22.91 126.51 -75.43
C ILE A 466 23.99 125.46 -75.71
N GLY A 467 24.11 124.47 -74.84
CA GLY A 467 24.97 123.30 -75.02
C GLY A 467 24.11 122.05 -75.04
N VAL A 468 24.40 121.14 -75.96
CA VAL A 468 23.79 119.82 -76.00
C VAL A 468 24.83 118.80 -75.55
N GLY A 469 24.44 117.93 -74.63
CA GLY A 469 25.33 116.92 -74.07
C GLY A 469 24.67 115.56 -74.12
N LEU A 470 25.47 114.54 -74.39
CA LEU A 470 25.03 113.15 -74.42
C LEU A 470 25.78 112.43 -73.30
N GLY A 471 25.05 111.69 -72.50
CA GLY A 471 25.60 110.90 -71.40
C GLY A 471 25.16 109.46 -71.55
N SER A 472 26.07 108.53 -71.26
CA SER A 472 25.71 107.12 -71.19
C SER A 472 26.38 106.48 -69.98
N TYR A 473 25.65 105.60 -69.30
CA TYR A 473 26.14 104.88 -68.14
C TYR A 473 25.42 103.52 -68.03
N GLN A 474 26.19 102.43 -67.98
CA GLN A 474 25.68 101.05 -67.81
C GLN A 474 24.50 100.68 -68.74
N GLY A 475 24.56 101.07 -70.01
CA GLY A 475 23.53 100.79 -71.01
C GLY A 475 22.34 101.76 -71.02
N TYR A 476 22.31 102.74 -70.13
CA TYR A 476 21.35 103.84 -70.16
C TYR A 476 21.97 105.05 -70.86
N SER A 477 21.15 105.80 -71.61
CA SER A 477 21.57 107.00 -72.32
C SER A 477 20.65 108.16 -71.97
N ALA A 478 21.23 109.35 -71.89
CA ALA A 478 20.54 110.59 -71.60
C ALA A 478 21.01 111.70 -72.54
N VAL A 479 20.11 112.64 -72.78
CA VAL A 479 20.40 113.89 -73.49
C VAL A 479 20.22 115.04 -72.50
N ALA A 480 21.10 116.03 -72.57
CA ALA A 480 20.98 117.26 -71.80
C ALA A 480 21.04 118.47 -72.72
N LEU A 481 20.28 119.50 -72.36
CA LEU A 481 20.26 120.82 -72.95
C LEU A 481 20.56 121.81 -71.82
N THR A 482 21.70 122.49 -71.89
CA THR A 482 22.11 123.47 -70.88
C THR A 482 22.13 124.85 -71.50
N PHE A 483 21.37 125.78 -70.94
CA PHE A 483 21.37 127.19 -71.28
C PHE A 483 22.27 127.95 -70.30
N LYS A 484 23.07 128.87 -70.81
CA LYS A 484 23.87 129.77 -69.98
C LYS A 484 23.83 131.17 -70.57
N ALA A 485 23.67 132.17 -69.71
CA ALA A 485 23.67 133.58 -70.07
C ALA A 485 24.64 134.34 -69.17
N LEU A 486 25.31 135.34 -69.74
CA LEU A 486 26.19 136.26 -69.03
C LEU A 486 25.57 137.66 -69.04
N SER A 487 25.54 138.31 -67.87
CA SER A 487 25.09 139.69 -67.67
C SER A 487 25.89 140.65 -68.54
N ASP A 488 25.27 141.78 -68.92
CA ASP A 488 25.85 142.79 -69.82
C ASP A 488 27.13 143.44 -69.28
N ASP A 489 27.36 143.36 -67.96
CA ASP A 489 28.59 143.82 -67.31
C ASP A 489 29.68 142.73 -67.21
N GLY A 490 29.38 141.52 -67.70
CA GLY A 490 30.28 140.36 -67.68
C GLY A 490 30.54 139.79 -66.28
N LYS A 491 29.91 140.32 -65.23
CA LYS A 491 30.21 139.90 -63.84
C LYS A 491 29.35 138.74 -63.41
N MET A 492 28.07 138.71 -63.77
CA MET A 492 27.13 137.69 -63.31
C MET A 492 26.74 136.74 -64.44
N SER A 493 26.82 135.43 -64.21
CA SER A 493 26.33 134.39 -65.13
C SER A 493 25.25 133.58 -64.47
N TRP A 494 24.22 133.20 -65.22
CA TRP A 494 23.24 132.21 -64.77
C TRP A 494 23.08 131.15 -65.84
N GLY A 495 22.74 129.93 -65.41
CA GLY A 495 22.48 128.82 -66.32
C GLY A 495 21.42 127.90 -65.76
N ALA A 496 20.71 127.25 -66.66
CA ALA A 496 19.74 126.22 -66.36
C ALA A 496 19.86 125.10 -67.38
N GLY A 497 19.83 123.86 -66.93
CA GLY A 497 19.86 122.69 -67.79
C GLY A 497 18.66 121.80 -67.57
N LEU A 498 18.24 121.15 -68.65
CA LEU A 498 17.24 120.09 -68.68
C LEU A 498 17.92 118.84 -69.22
N THR A 499 17.69 117.70 -68.59
CA THR A 499 18.19 116.42 -69.07
C THR A 499 17.10 115.38 -69.01
N SER A 500 17.10 114.44 -69.95
CA SER A 500 16.11 113.38 -69.98
C SER A 500 16.69 112.10 -70.58
N THR A 501 16.15 110.97 -70.12
CA THR A 501 16.35 109.64 -70.70
C THR A 501 15.13 109.17 -71.51
N GLY A 502 14.14 110.04 -71.72
CA GLY A 502 12.86 109.74 -72.40
C GLY A 502 11.75 109.23 -71.48
N LYS A 503 12.08 108.68 -70.30
CA LYS A 503 11.10 108.30 -69.25
C LYS A 503 11.24 109.14 -67.99
N GLU A 504 12.47 109.45 -67.60
CA GLU A 504 12.79 110.33 -66.47
C GLU A 504 13.41 111.63 -66.97
N TRP A 505 13.30 112.69 -66.17
CA TRP A 505 13.81 114.02 -66.48
C TRP A 505 14.43 114.66 -65.23
N GLY A 506 15.48 115.43 -65.44
CA GLY A 506 16.21 116.17 -64.42
C GLY A 506 16.40 117.61 -64.84
N VAL A 507 16.49 118.50 -63.86
CA VAL A 507 16.78 119.92 -64.07
C VAL A 507 17.91 120.35 -63.16
N ASN A 508 18.74 121.26 -63.63
CA ASN A 508 19.69 121.97 -62.79
C ASN A 508 19.62 123.47 -63.08
N ALA A 509 19.94 124.29 -62.09
CA ALA A 509 20.11 125.72 -62.27
C ALA A 509 21.26 126.19 -61.39
N GLY A 510 21.99 127.19 -61.84
CA GLY A 510 23.14 127.72 -61.14
C GLY A 510 23.40 129.18 -61.51
N ILE A 511 23.97 129.91 -60.58
CA ILE A 511 24.42 131.29 -60.77
C ILE A 511 25.89 131.36 -60.36
N GLY A 512 26.69 132.10 -61.12
CA GLY A 512 28.11 132.30 -60.85
C GLY A 512 28.43 133.77 -60.98
N TRP A 513 29.11 134.33 -59.98
CA TRP A 513 29.51 135.74 -59.96
C TRP A 513 31.03 135.84 -59.99
N LYS A 514 31.55 136.75 -60.80
CA LYS A 514 32.98 137.03 -60.92
C LYS A 514 33.28 138.42 -60.37
N TRP A 515 34.20 138.51 -59.43
CA TRP A 515 34.80 139.76 -58.94
C TRP A 515 36.30 139.76 -59.23
N LYS A 516 36.94 140.93 -59.08
CA LYS A 516 38.38 141.11 -59.31
C LYS A 516 39.17 141.04 -58.02
#